data_AF-A0AAE0CPV5-F1
#
_entry.id   AF-A0AAE0CPV5-F1
#
_cell.length_a   1.000
_cell.length_b   1.000
_cell.length_c   1.000
_cell.angle_alpha   90.00
_cell.angle_beta   90.00
_cell.angle_gamma   90.00
#
_symmetry.space_group_name_H-M   'P 1'
#
loop_
_entity.id
_entity.type
_entity.pdbx_description
1 polymer ?
#
loop_
_entity_poly.entity_id
_entity_poly.type
_entity_poly.pdbx_seq_one_letter_code
_entity_poly.pdbx_strand_id
1 'polypeptide(L)'
;MASIFDIDDEEEESQILQRLHVSGLPPKAPHILEVNWRPPPLGCLKVNTDGAAFGSPGLAGCAGFFRTCKGFVKGCFAIPLGVCFAFEAELAAADYAIDYA
;
A
#
# COMPACT_ATOMS: atom_id res chain seq x y z
N MET A 1 -13.96 -7.46 -6.45
CA MET A 1 -14.86 -6.63 -7.27
C MET A 1 -13.99 -5.47 -7.74
N ALA A 2 -13.37 -5.59 -8.92
CA ALA A 2 -12.52 -4.54 -9.48
C ALA A 2 -13.41 -3.33 -9.79
N SER A 3 -12.93 -2.13 -9.45
CA SER A 3 -13.72 -0.92 -9.61
C SER A 3 -13.64 -0.47 -11.07
N ILE A 4 -14.67 0.24 -11.52
CA ILE A 4 -14.76 0.74 -12.90
C ILE A 4 -13.64 1.75 -13.25
N PHE A 5 -12.86 2.19 -12.26
CA PHE A 5 -11.73 3.11 -12.43
C PHE A 5 -10.40 2.42 -12.78
N ASP A 6 -10.28 1.11 -12.57
CA ASP A 6 -9.02 0.39 -12.85
C ASP A 6 -8.82 0.10 -14.35
N ILE A 7 -9.89 0.19 -15.15
CA ILE A 7 -9.87 -0.16 -16.59
C ILE A 7 -9.41 1.03 -17.45
N ASP A 8 -9.71 2.26 -17.04
CA ASP A 8 -9.39 3.47 -17.81
C ASP A 8 -7.88 3.79 -17.78
N ASP A 9 -7.20 3.52 -16.66
CA ASP A 9 -5.75 3.74 -16.52
C ASP A 9 -4.92 2.83 -17.45
N GLU A 10 -5.30 1.56 -17.61
CA GLU A 10 -4.59 0.60 -18.48
C GLU A 10 -4.66 1.00 -19.97
N GLU A 11 -5.81 1.52 -20.40
CA GLU A 11 -6.03 1.97 -21.78
C GLU A 11 -5.24 3.25 -22.08
N GLU A 12 -5.17 4.20 -21.14
CA GLU A 12 -4.34 5.41 -21.27
C GLU A 12 -2.84 5.08 -21.30
N GLU A 13 -2.36 4.24 -20.39
CA GLU A 13 -0.95 3.81 -20.36
C GLU A 13 -0.54 3.14 -21.69
N SER A 14 -1.40 2.27 -22.22
CA SER A 14 -1.18 1.59 -23.50
C SER A 14 -1.05 2.58 -24.67
N GLN A 15 -1.91 3.60 -24.71
CA GLN A 15 -1.88 4.65 -25.74
C GLN A 15 -0.61 5.51 -25.65
N ILE A 16 -0.13 5.81 -24.44
CA ILE A 16 1.12 6.55 -24.21
C ILE A 16 2.31 5.73 -24.72
N LEU A 17 2.38 4.45 -24.36
CA LEU A 17 3.46 3.55 -24.78
C LEU A 17 3.54 3.41 -26.31
N GLN A 18 2.39 3.31 -26.98
CA GLN A 18 2.33 3.30 -28.45
C GLN A 18 2.86 4.60 -29.07
N ARG A 19 2.47 5.76 -28.52
CA ARG A 19 2.98 7.08 -28.98
C ARG A 19 4.49 7.23 -28.81
N LEU A 20 5.04 6.61 -27.77
CA LEU A 20 6.47 6.60 -27.48
C LEU A 20 7.25 5.52 -28.26
N HIS A 21 6.59 4.78 -29.16
CA HIS A 21 7.17 3.67 -29.92
C HIS A 21 7.80 2.58 -29.04
N VAL A 22 7.29 2.41 -27.82
CA VAL A 22 7.67 1.31 -26.94
C VAL A 22 6.89 0.09 -27.38
N SER A 23 7.57 -0.94 -27.89
CA SER A 23 6.93 -2.21 -28.21
C SER A 23 6.46 -2.86 -26.91
N GLY A 24 5.15 -3.12 -26.81
CA GLY A 24 4.56 -3.84 -25.69
C GLY A 24 5.10 -5.27 -25.63
N LEU A 25 6.14 -5.49 -24.84
CA LEU A 25 6.57 -6.83 -24.46
C LEU A 25 5.57 -7.32 -23.43
N PRO A 26 4.91 -8.48 -23.64
CA PRO A 26 4.10 -9.05 -22.58
C PRO A 26 5.00 -9.24 -21.35
N PRO A 27 4.57 -8.77 -20.16
CA PRO A 27 5.34 -8.97 -18.96
C PRO A 27 5.64 -10.47 -18.81
N LYS A 28 6.89 -10.79 -18.45
CA LYS A 28 7.25 -12.18 -18.14
C LYS A 28 6.27 -12.69 -17.09
N ALA A 29 5.77 -13.90 -17.27
CA ALA A 29 4.87 -14.52 -16.31
C ALA A 29 5.44 -14.35 -14.89
N PRO A 30 4.67 -13.81 -13.94
CA PRO A 30 5.18 -13.52 -12.62
C PRO A 30 5.63 -14.83 -11.95
N HIS A 31 6.81 -14.80 -11.34
CA HIS A 31 7.23 -15.88 -10.45
C HIS A 31 6.42 -15.79 -9.16
N ILE A 32 5.43 -16.67 -9.01
CA ILE A 32 4.61 -16.73 -7.80
C ILE A 32 5.43 -17.38 -6.68
N LEU A 33 5.79 -16.59 -5.68
CA LEU A 33 6.42 -17.05 -4.45
C LEU A 33 5.36 -17.09 -3.35
N GLU A 34 5.20 -18.24 -2.71
CA GLU A 34 4.33 -18.38 -1.55
C GLU A 34 4.94 -17.64 -0.36
N VAL A 35 4.26 -16.58 0.10
CA VAL A 35 4.66 -15.83 1.30
C VAL A 35 3.74 -16.22 2.44
N ASN A 36 4.17 -17.21 3.21
CA ASN A 36 3.45 -17.63 4.40
C ASN A 36 3.68 -16.65 5.56
N TRP A 37 2.58 -16.20 6.17
CA TRP A 37 2.65 -15.41 7.40
C TRP A 37 3.25 -16.26 8.53
N ARG A 38 4.32 -15.74 9.15
CA ARG A 38 4.89 -16.33 10.36
C ARG A 38 4.59 -15.41 11.55
N PRO A 39 4.09 -15.96 12.68
CA PRO A 39 3.85 -15.16 13.87
C PRO A 39 5.16 -14.56 14.40
N PRO A 40 5.13 -13.31 14.90
CA PRO A 40 6.29 -12.72 15.56
C PRO A 40 6.62 -13.46 16.88
N PRO A 41 7.84 -13.28 17.43
CA PRO A 41 8.21 -13.81 18.74
C PRO A 41 7.23 -13.39 19.84
N LEU A 42 7.17 -14.19 20.91
CA LEU A 42 6.36 -13.85 22.09
C LEU A 42 6.82 -12.52 22.68
N GLY A 43 5.87 -11.64 22.99
CA GLY A 43 6.15 -10.29 23.48
C GLY A 43 6.26 -9.23 22.38
N CYS A 44 6.38 -9.63 21.12
CA CYS A 44 6.38 -8.69 19.99
C CYS A 44 4.97 -8.48 19.43
N LEU A 45 4.71 -7.26 18.99
CA LEU A 45 3.57 -6.93 18.14
C LEU A 45 4.02 -6.95 16.67
N LYS A 46 3.14 -7.44 15.80
CA LYS A 46 3.23 -7.19 14.37
C LYS A 46 2.35 -6.01 14.04
N VAL A 47 2.91 -4.96 13.46
CA VAL A 47 2.15 -3.86 12.90
C VAL A 47 2.13 -3.96 11.39
N ASN A 48 0.97 -3.78 10.78
CA ASN A 48 0.83 -3.52 9.35
C ASN A 48 0.38 -2.08 9.21
N THR A 49 1.06 -1.32 8.36
CA THR A 49 0.78 0.09 8.07
C THR A 49 0.50 0.27 6.59
N ASP A 50 -0.21 1.34 6.25
CA ASP A 50 -0.50 1.73 4.86
C ASP A 50 -0.74 3.24 4.80
N GLY A 51 -0.25 3.88 3.74
CA GLY A 51 -0.49 5.28 3.42
C GLY A 51 -1.13 5.43 2.05
N ALA A 52 -2.12 6.31 1.92
CA ALA A 52 -2.80 6.55 0.66
C ALA A 52 -2.91 8.05 0.36
N ALA A 53 -2.77 8.42 -0.90
CA ALA A 53 -2.95 9.79 -1.40
C ALA A 53 -3.73 9.79 -2.73
N PHE A 54 -4.73 10.66 -2.83
CA PHE A 54 -5.53 10.89 -4.05
C PHE A 54 -4.86 11.93 -4.95
N GLY A 55 -3.79 11.53 -5.65
CA GLY A 55 -2.99 12.40 -6.53
C GLY A 55 -1.51 12.48 -6.12
N SER A 56 -0.75 13.34 -6.79
CA SER A 56 0.68 13.53 -6.53
C SER A 56 1.09 15.01 -6.65
N PRO A 57 1.00 15.80 -5.56
CA PRO A 57 0.43 15.46 -4.25
C PRO A 57 -1.11 15.46 -4.27
N GLY A 58 -1.73 14.85 -3.26
CA GLY A 58 -3.18 14.65 -3.20
C GLY A 58 -3.71 14.56 -1.78
N LEU A 59 -5.04 14.58 -1.61
CA LEU A 59 -5.66 14.37 -0.29
C LEU A 59 -5.26 12.98 0.22
N ALA A 60 -4.72 12.92 1.42
CA ALA A 60 -4.01 11.77 1.91
C ALA A 60 -4.33 11.45 3.37
N GLY A 61 -4.07 10.20 3.73
CA GLY A 61 -4.16 9.68 5.08
C GLY A 61 -3.31 8.43 5.24
N CYS A 62 -3.09 8.03 6.48
CA CYS A 62 -2.39 6.81 6.81
C CYS A 62 -3.15 6.00 7.85
N ALA A 63 -2.89 4.70 7.91
CA ALA A 63 -3.49 3.81 8.87
C ALA A 63 -2.55 2.68 9.26
N GLY A 64 -2.90 1.98 10.34
CA GLY A 64 -2.23 0.76 10.72
C GLY A 64 -3.03 -0.04 11.73
N PHE A 65 -2.69 -1.32 11.86
CA PHE A 65 -3.26 -2.18 12.91
C PHE A 65 -2.19 -3.08 13.53
N PHE A 66 -2.36 -3.35 14.83
CA PHE A 66 -1.45 -4.14 15.65
C PHE A 66 -2.02 -5.54 15.86
N ARG A 67 -1.17 -6.56 15.68
CA ARG A 67 -1.48 -7.96 15.95
C ARG A 67 -0.53 -8.55 16.97
N THR A 68 -1.07 -9.40 17.83
CA THR A 68 -0.29 -10.23 18.76
C THR A 68 0.40 -11.39 18.02
N CYS A 69 1.33 -12.08 18.69
CA CYS A 69 1.94 -13.31 18.19
C CYS A 69 0.93 -14.44 17.93
N LYS A 70 -0.27 -14.38 18.51
CA LYS A 70 -1.38 -15.31 18.26
C LYS A 70 -2.29 -14.88 17.09
N GLY A 71 -1.96 -13.77 16.43
CA GLY A 71 -2.74 -13.22 15.31
C GLY A 71 -3.94 -12.34 15.73
N PHE A 72 -4.26 -12.25 17.02
CA PHE A 72 -5.34 -11.38 17.51
C PHE A 72 -5.01 -9.91 17.28
N VAL A 73 -6.00 -9.13 16.88
CA VAL A 73 -5.89 -7.67 16.76
C VAL A 73 -5.88 -7.06 18.15
N LYS A 74 -4.89 -6.20 18.42
CA LYS A 74 -4.74 -5.46 19.68
C LYS A 74 -5.28 -4.01 19.56
N GLY A 75 -5.23 -3.43 18.36
CA GLY A 75 -5.72 -2.08 18.09
C GLY A 75 -5.46 -1.65 16.64
N CYS A 76 -5.94 -0.46 16.28
CA CYS A 76 -5.71 0.18 14.98
C CYS A 76 -5.77 1.70 15.08
N PHE A 77 -5.24 2.39 14.06
CA PHE A 77 -5.33 3.83 13.88
C PHE A 77 -5.59 4.19 12.42
N ALA A 78 -6.17 5.36 12.20
CA ALA A 78 -6.32 6.00 10.89
C ALA A 78 -6.25 7.53 11.08
N ILE A 79 -5.38 8.21 10.34
CA ILE A 79 -5.03 9.61 10.55
C ILE A 79 -5.10 10.35 9.20
N PRO A 80 -5.90 11.42 9.08
CA PRO A 80 -5.85 12.28 7.90
C PRO A 80 -4.58 13.14 7.92
N LEU A 81 -3.87 13.21 6.80
CA LEU A 81 -2.60 13.95 6.68
C LEU A 81 -2.73 15.25 5.88
N GLY A 82 -3.90 15.52 5.30
CA GLY A 82 -4.10 16.66 4.42
C GLY A 82 -3.60 16.36 3.02
N VAL A 83 -2.96 17.33 2.36
CA VAL A 83 -2.43 17.15 1.00
C VAL A 83 -0.95 16.81 1.07
N CYS A 84 -0.57 15.60 0.68
CA CYS A 84 0.82 15.15 0.63
C CYS A 84 1.04 14.13 -0.50
N PHE A 85 2.28 13.74 -0.73
CA PHE A 85 2.62 12.65 -1.66
C PHE A 85 2.34 11.28 -1.03
N ALA A 86 2.09 10.27 -1.86
CA ALA A 86 1.88 8.90 -1.39
C ALA A 86 3.04 8.38 -0.51
N PHE A 87 4.29 8.69 -0.86
CA PHE A 87 5.44 8.28 -0.04
C PHE A 87 5.48 8.96 1.34
N GLU A 88 4.96 10.19 1.46
CA GLU A 88 4.87 10.89 2.74
C GLU A 88 3.79 10.24 3.62
N ALA A 89 2.67 9.83 3.03
CA ALA A 89 1.63 9.10 3.74
C ALA A 89 2.13 7.74 4.27
N GLU A 90 2.91 7.01 3.47
CA GLU A 90 3.53 5.74 3.87
C GLU A 90 4.53 5.91 5.01
N LEU A 91 5.40 6.93 4.91
CA LEU A 91 6.36 7.24 5.96
C LEU A 91 5.66 7.64 7.27
N ALA A 92 4.63 8.48 7.18
CA ALA A 92 3.83 8.86 8.34
C ALA A 92 3.14 7.65 8.99
N ALA A 93 2.64 6.70 8.19
CA ALA A 93 2.06 5.46 8.71
C ALA A 93 3.05 4.69 9.59
N ALA A 94 4.32 4.59 9.16
CA ALA A 94 5.38 3.94 9.92
C ALA A 94 5.75 4.71 11.20
N ASP A 95 5.80 6.04 11.14
CA ASP A 95 6.10 6.90 12.28
C ASP A 95 5.03 6.77 13.39
N TYR A 96 3.74 6.95 13.02
CA TYR A 96 2.62 6.78 13.96
C TYR A 96 2.54 5.36 14.53
N ALA A 97 2.91 4.34 13.74
CA ALA A 97 2.93 2.98 14.23
C ALA A 97 3.96 2.75 15.35
N ILE A 98 5.12 3.42 15.27
CA ILE A 98 6.14 3.36 16.33
C ILE A 98 5.65 4.11 17.57
N ASP A 99 5.05 5.28 17.40
CA ASP A 99 4.54 6.09 18.51
C ASP A 99 3.40 5.41 19.28
N TYR A 100 2.57 4.61 18.60
CA TYR A 100 1.45 3.89 19.23
C TYR A 100 1.78 2.47 19.72
N ALA A 101 2.97 1.93 19.42
CA ALA A 101 3.35 0.56 19.76
C ALA A 101 3.63 0.36 21.26
#